data_AF-A0A9E3IV02-F1
#
_entry.id   AF-A0A9E3IV02-F1
#
_cell.length_a   1.000
_cell.length_b   1.000
_cell.length_c   1.000
_cell.angle_alpha   90.00
_cell.angle_beta   90.00
_cell.angle_gamma   90.00
#
_symmetry.space_group_name_H-M   'P 1'
#
loop_
_entity.id
_entity.type
_entity.pdbx_description
1 polymer ?
#
loop_
_entity_poly.entity_id
_entity_poly.type
_entity_poly.pdbx_seq_one_letter_code
_entity_poly.pdbx_strand_id
1 'polypeptide(L)'
;MDNRANFGEQTMEVVTHERTYHAFSLLTRWAMLVLGDAILMLTLWFATGAGFWGAFVVGLIVFVVGYYLLIRHEEKQPLDVWTDGR
;
A
#
# COMPACT_ATOMS: atom_id res chain seq x y z
N MET A 1 32.87 -6.42 3.62
CA MET A 1 33.35 -7.13 2.42
C MET A 1 32.20 -7.99 1.94
N ASP A 2 31.63 -7.62 0.80
CA ASP A 2 30.38 -8.09 0.23
C ASP A 2 30.33 -9.61 0.06
N ASN A 3 29.29 -10.26 0.59
CA ASN A 3 28.93 -11.63 0.20
C ASN A 3 27.81 -11.60 -0.85
N ARG A 4 28.10 -10.95 -1.99
CA ARG A 4 27.23 -10.89 -3.18
C ARG A 4 27.23 -12.19 -4.00
N ALA A 5 27.93 -13.22 -3.55
CA ALA A 5 28.12 -14.47 -4.30
C ALA A 5 26.88 -15.38 -4.34
N ASN A 6 25.85 -15.12 -3.52
CA ASN A 6 24.67 -15.98 -3.38
C ASN A 6 23.41 -15.46 -4.07
N PHE A 7 23.45 -14.24 -4.62
CA PHE A 7 22.34 -13.71 -5.41
C PHE A 7 22.70 -13.94 -6.88
N GLY A 8 21.91 -14.77 -7.56
CA GLY A 8 22.07 -14.99 -9.00
C GLY A 8 22.18 -13.66 -9.74
N GLU A 9 22.85 -13.68 -10.89
CA GLU A 9 23.08 -12.49 -11.71
C GLU A 9 21.78 -11.68 -11.86
N GLN A 10 21.84 -10.36 -11.68
CA GLN A 10 20.70 -9.45 -11.91
C GLN A 10 20.42 -9.38 -13.42
N THR A 11 19.86 -10.46 -13.95
CA THR A 11 19.50 -10.56 -15.36
C THR A 11 18.32 -9.64 -15.65
N MET A 12 18.17 -9.25 -16.91
CA MET A 12 17.02 -8.46 -17.38
C MET A 12 15.67 -9.11 -17.05
N GLU A 13 15.63 -10.44 -16.96
CA GLU A 13 14.44 -11.19 -16.54
C GLU A 13 14.09 -10.90 -15.08
N VAL A 14 15.06 -10.99 -14.17
CA VAL A 14 14.86 -10.75 -12.72
C VAL A 14 14.37 -9.33 -12.47
N VAL A 15 14.99 -8.34 -13.12
CA VAL A 15 14.59 -6.92 -13.01
C VAL A 15 13.15 -6.71 -13.50
N THR A 16 12.74 -7.39 -14.57
CA THR A 16 11.36 -7.32 -15.08
C THR A 16 10.37 -7.94 -14.09
N HIS A 17 10.76 -9.04 -13.46
CA HIS A 17 9.98 -9.72 -12.43
C HIS A 17 9.80 -8.83 -11.18
N GLU A 18 10.89 -8.25 -10.67
CA GLU A 18 10.87 -7.35 -9.50
C GLU A 18 9.94 -6.15 -9.71
N ARG A 19 10.00 -5.51 -10.89
CA ARG A 19 9.10 -4.39 -11.24
C ARG A 19 7.64 -4.79 -11.22
N THR A 20 7.34 -5.99 -11.74
CA THR A 20 5.97 -6.51 -11.78
C THR A 20 5.46 -6.80 -10.37
N TYR A 21 6.29 -7.42 -9.52
CA TYR A 21 5.97 -7.65 -8.11
C TYR A 21 5.72 -6.35 -7.35
N HIS A 22 6.52 -5.31 -7.61
CA HIS A 22 6.32 -3.99 -7.01
C HIS A 22 4.98 -3.35 -7.43
N ALA A 23 4.65 -3.41 -8.71
CA ALA A 23 3.38 -2.89 -9.21
C ALA A 23 2.18 -3.67 -8.62
N PHE A 24 2.28 -5.00 -8.53
CA PHE A 24 1.26 -5.85 -7.93
C PHE A 24 1.06 -5.55 -6.44
N SER A 25 2.16 -5.39 -5.69
CA SER A 25 2.08 -5.10 -4.25
C SER A 25 1.43 -3.73 -4.00
N LEU A 26 1.78 -2.72 -4.80
CA LEU A 26 1.16 -1.40 -4.73
C LEU A 26 -0.34 -1.46 -5.05
N LEU A 27 -0.73 -2.17 -6.11
CA LEU A 27 -2.13 -2.37 -6.50
C LEU A 27 -2.92 -3.08 -5.39
N THR A 28 -2.33 -4.10 -4.77
CA THR A 28 -2.96 -4.84 -3.67
C THR A 28 -3.21 -3.93 -2.47
N ARG A 29 -2.25 -3.04 -2.14
CA ARG A 29 -2.44 -2.05 -1.06
C ARG A 29 -3.55 -1.06 -1.36
N TRP A 30 -3.64 -0.58 -2.60
CA TRP A 30 -4.75 0.25 -3.04
C TRP A 30 -6.10 -0.47 -2.89
N ALA A 31 -6.17 -1.75 -3.28
CA ALA A 31 -7.38 -2.56 -3.13
C ALA A 31 -7.78 -2.72 -1.66
N MET A 32 -6.82 -3.02 -0.77
CA MET A 32 -7.07 -3.14 0.67
C MET A 32 -7.57 -1.83 1.27
N LEU A 33 -6.96 -0.69 0.90
CA LEU A 33 -7.36 0.63 1.40
C LEU A 33 -8.79 0.97 0.96
N VAL A 34 -9.09 0.84 -0.34
CA VAL A 34 -10.41 1.17 -0.88
C VAL A 34 -11.48 0.27 -0.30
N LEU A 35 -11.24 -1.04 -0.20
CA LEU A 35 -12.21 -1.98 0.35
C LEU A 35 -12.44 -1.74 1.85
N GLY A 36 -11.38 -1.58 2.64
CA GLY A 36 -11.48 -1.32 4.07
C GLY A 36 -12.23 -0.02 4.37
N ASP A 37 -11.90 1.06 3.65
CA ASP A 37 -12.55 2.35 3.81
C ASP A 37 -14.01 2.33 3.35
N ALA A 38 -14.31 1.68 2.22
CA ALA A 38 -15.68 1.52 1.75
C ALA A 38 -16.55 0.75 2.75
N ILE A 39 -16.04 -0.35 3.32
CA ILE A 39 -16.74 -1.12 4.35
C ILE A 39 -16.99 -0.25 5.58
N LEU A 40 -15.99 0.50 6.04
CA LEU A 40 -16.12 1.42 7.17
C LEU A 40 -17.19 2.47 6.90
N MET A 41 -17.11 3.17 5.76
CA MET A 41 -18.06 4.21 5.38
C MET A 41 -19.49 3.67 5.30
N LEU A 42 -19.70 2.53 4.66
CA LEU A 42 -21.02 1.89 4.58
C LEU A 42 -21.53 1.47 5.96
N THR A 43 -20.64 0.99 6.83
CA THR A 43 -20.99 0.62 8.21
C THR A 43 -21.41 1.85 9.01
N LEU A 44 -20.67 2.95 8.93
CA LEU A 44 -21.05 4.18 9.62
C LEU A 44 -22.35 4.78 9.07
N TRP A 45 -22.58 4.67 7.77
CA TRP A 45 -23.80 5.19 7.15
C TRP A 45 -25.02 4.40 7.58
N PHE A 46 -25.00 3.07 7.49
CA PHE A 46 -26.20 2.24 7.68
C PHE A 46 -26.33 1.62 9.07
N ALA A 47 -25.22 1.33 9.75
CA ALA A 47 -25.22 0.60 11.03
C ALA A 47 -25.06 1.51 12.25
N THR A 48 -24.98 2.84 12.08
CA THR A 48 -24.85 3.81 13.19
C THR A 48 -25.74 5.03 13.00
N GLY A 49 -25.91 5.82 14.06
CA GLY A 49 -26.61 7.11 14.01
C GLY A 49 -25.83 8.25 13.32
N ALA A 50 -24.64 8.00 12.76
CA ALA A 50 -23.81 9.03 12.13
C ALA A 50 -24.41 9.58 10.81
N GLY A 51 -25.24 8.79 10.13
CA GLY A 51 -25.84 9.17 8.85
C GLY A 51 -24.82 9.34 7.71
N PHE A 52 -25.29 9.81 6.55
CA PHE A 52 -24.44 9.92 5.35
C PHE A 52 -23.25 10.87 5.55
N TRP A 53 -23.51 12.10 6.00
CA TRP A 53 -22.46 13.12 6.11
C TRP A 53 -21.41 12.77 7.17
N GLY A 54 -21.84 12.20 8.30
CA GLY A 54 -20.91 11.71 9.32
C GLY A 54 -20.02 10.60 8.78
N ALA A 55 -20.62 9.61 8.12
CA ALA A 55 -19.87 8.52 7.49
C ALA A 55 -18.91 9.00 6.40
N PHE A 56 -19.34 9.93 5.55
CA PHE A 56 -18.54 10.47 4.44
C PHE A 56 -17.31 11.24 4.94
N VAL A 57 -17.48 12.09 5.96
CA VAL A 57 -16.35 12.83 6.55
C VAL A 57 -15.34 11.88 7.19
N VAL A 58 -15.81 10.88 7.94
CA VAL A 58 -14.92 9.89 8.56
C VAL A 58 -14.20 9.06 7.49
N GLY A 59 -14.91 8.56 6.48
CA GLY A 59 -14.30 7.82 5.36
C GLY A 59 -13.25 8.67 4.64
N LEU A 60 -13.54 9.94 4.33
CA LEU A 60 -12.57 10.83 3.69
C LEU A 60 -11.30 11.02 4.55
N ILE A 61 -11.43 11.19 5.86
CA ILE A 61 -10.28 11.30 6.78
C ILE A 61 -9.49 10.00 6.79
N VAL A 62 -10.15 8.86 6.95
CA VAL A 62 -9.50 7.54 7.01
C VAL A 62 -8.81 7.21 5.70
N PHE A 63 -9.43 7.50 4.55
CA PHE A 63 -8.84 7.35 3.24
C PHE A 63 -7.56 8.18 3.07
N VAL A 64 -7.58 9.46 3.47
CA VAL A 64 -6.40 10.33 3.41
C VAL A 64 -5.28 9.79 4.31
N VAL A 65 -5.60 9.42 5.55
CA VAL A 65 -4.61 8.85 6.48
C VAL A 65 -4.04 7.55 5.92
N GLY A 66 -4.90 6.66 5.41
CA GLY A 66 -4.49 5.40 4.80
C GLY A 66 -3.63 5.61 3.55
N TYR A 67 -3.92 6.60 2.72
CA TYR A 67 -3.06 6.96 1.58
C TYR A 67 -1.65 7.36 2.03
N TYR A 68 -1.54 8.22 3.04
CA TYR A 68 -0.23 8.64 3.55
C TYR A 68 0.57 7.50 4.19
N LEU A 69 -0.10 6.61 4.93
CA LEU A 69 0.54 5.52 5.67
C LEU A 69 0.82 4.27 4.81
N LEU A 70 -0.13 3.82 4.00
CA LEU A 70 -0.01 2.56 3.24
C LEU A 70 0.57 2.75 1.85
N ILE A 71 0.29 3.86 1.18
CA ILE A 71 0.68 4.06 -0.22
C ILE A 71 1.97 4.86 -0.29
N ARG A 72 1.93 6.11 0.21
CA ARG A 72 3.07 7.04 0.09
C ARG A 72 4.32 6.57 0.83
N HIS A 73 4.17 5.82 1.93
CA HIS A 73 5.31 5.28 2.66
C HIS A 73 6.06 4.21 1.84
N GLU A 74 5.34 3.45 1.02
CA GLU A 74 5.84 2.25 0.35
C GLU A 74 6.37 2.54 -1.04
N GLU A 75 5.81 3.55 -1.71
CA GLU A 75 6.42 4.15 -2.90
C GLU A 75 7.85 4.67 -2.62
N LYS A 76 8.16 4.97 -1.36
CA LYS A 76 9.48 5.46 -0.94
C LYS A 76 10.41 4.36 -0.41
N GLN A 77 9.91 3.14 -0.19
CA GLN A 77 10.78 2.06 0.25
C GLN A 77 11.65 1.60 -0.93
N PRO A 78 12.98 1.54 -0.75
CA PRO A 78 13.85 0.96 -1.76
C PRO A 78 13.51 -0.52 -1.93
N LEU A 79 13.50 -0.99 -3.19
CA LEU A 79 13.28 -2.39 -3.55
C LEU A 79 14.37 -3.34 -3.06
N ASP A 80 15.49 -2.80 -2.60
CA ASP A 80 16.56 -3.56 -1.98
C ASP A 80 16.25 -3.77 -0.49
N VAL A 81 15.84 -4.99 -0.16
CA VAL A 81 15.54 -5.47 1.22
C VAL A 81 16.73 -5.37 2.18
N TRP A 82 17.94 -5.09 1.68
CA TRP A 82 19.17 -4.92 2.46
C TRP A 82 19.70 -3.48 2.48
N THR A 83 19.02 -2.55 1.80
CA THR A 83 19.23 -1.12 2.04
C THR A 83 18.33 -0.66 3.16
N ASP A 84 18.92 -0.28 4.29
CA ASP A 84 18.18 0.40 5.36
C ASP A 84 17.48 1.63 4.76
N GLY A 85 16.14 1.61 4.83
CA GLY A 85 15.31 2.75 4.45
C GLY A 85 15.79 3.99 5.21
N ARG A 86 16.11 5.06 4.47
CA ARG A 86 16.55 6.33 5.05
C ARG A 86 15.40 7.04 5.76
#